data_AF-A0A1M3EI61-F1
#
_entry.id   AF-A0A1M3EI61-F1
#
_cell.length_a   1.000
_cell.length_b   1.000
_cell.length_c   1.000
_cell.angle_alpha   90.00
_cell.angle_beta   90.00
_cell.angle_gamma   90.00
#
_symmetry.space_group_name_H-M   'P 1'
#
loop_
_entity.id
_entity.type
_entity.pdbx_description
1 polymer ?
#
loop_
_entity_poly.entity_id
_entity_poly.type
_entity_poly.pdbx_seq_one_letter_code
_entity_poly.pdbx_strand_id
1 'polypeptide(L)'
;MSTTSPTFASAIDAWRECRDAYALHLEAAYEAADKACRGVLLNRRGRVAGISSESLFLGNRVRAYAYASDELVEHWSEHPRVTFAEFERQWSRA
;
A
#
# COMPACT_ATOMS: atom_id res chain seq x y z
N MET A 1 -3.35 36.72 10.51
CA MET A 1 -4.11 35.73 9.72
C MET A 1 -3.15 35.17 8.69
N SER A 2 -2.87 33.86 8.71
CA SER A 2 -1.89 33.28 7.78
C SER A 2 -2.58 33.07 6.42
N THR A 3 -2.25 33.91 5.45
CA THR A 3 -2.82 33.86 4.10
C THR A 3 -1.98 32.90 3.26
N THR A 4 -2.25 31.60 3.33
CA THR A 4 -1.66 30.64 2.40
C THR A 4 -2.10 31.02 0.98
N SER A 5 -1.15 31.14 0.04
CA SER A 5 -1.48 31.47 -1.36
C SER A 5 -2.42 30.40 -1.95
N PRO A 6 -3.42 30.80 -2.77
CA PRO A 6 -4.39 29.87 -3.36
C PRO A 6 -3.74 28.71 -4.13
N THR A 7 -2.59 28.96 -4.76
CA THR A 7 -1.82 27.94 -5.47
C THR A 7 -1.28 26.85 -4.55
N PHE A 8 -0.76 27.22 -3.37
CA PHE A 8 -0.32 26.25 -2.36
C PHE A 8 -1.50 25.51 -1.74
N ALA A 9 -2.63 26.18 -1.50
CA ALA A 9 -3.83 25.54 -0.96
C ALA A 9 -4.32 24.43 -1.91
N SER A 10 -4.44 24.73 -3.21
CA SER A 10 -4.82 23.74 -4.23
C SER A 10 -3.84 22.56 -4.32
N ALA A 11 -2.53 22.80 -4.21
CA ALA A 11 -1.54 21.73 -4.20
C ALA A 11 -1.66 20.81 -2.96
N ILE A 12 -1.99 21.37 -1.79
CA ILE A 12 -2.23 20.60 -0.57
C ILE A 12 -3.47 19.73 -0.71
N ASP A 13 -4.55 20.26 -1.28
CA ASP A 13 -5.80 19.52 -1.47
C ASP A 13 -5.60 18.37 -2.48
N ALA A 14 -4.92 18.61 -3.60
CA ALA A 14 -4.56 17.55 -4.55
C ALA A 14 -3.70 16.45 -3.91
N TRP A 15 -2.76 16.82 -3.02
CA TRP A 15 -1.96 15.84 -2.29
C TRP A 15 -2.81 15.00 -1.32
N ARG A 16 -3.80 15.60 -0.66
CA ARG A 16 -4.75 14.87 0.20
C ARG A 16 -5.61 13.91 -0.59
N GLU A 17 -6.16 14.35 -1.73
CA GLU A 17 -6.93 13.49 -2.63
C GLU A 17 -6.10 12.30 -3.13
N CYS A 18 -4.84 12.54 -3.50
CA CYS A 18 -3.92 11.47 -3.89
C CYS A 18 -3.66 10.48 -2.74
N ARG A 19 -3.56 10.97 -1.49
CA ARG A 19 -3.39 10.14 -0.30
C ARG A 19 -4.62 9.28 0.00
N ASP A 20 -5.81 9.84 -0.12
CA ASP A 20 -7.06 9.12 0.10
C ASP A 20 -7.26 8.05 -0.99
N ALA A 21 -6.97 8.38 -2.25
CA ALA A 21 -6.97 7.42 -3.35
C ALA A 21 -5.96 6.28 -3.12
N TYR A 22 -4.77 6.57 -2.57
CA TYR A 22 -3.80 5.54 -2.24
C TYR A 22 -4.25 4.64 -1.09
N ALA A 23 -4.95 5.18 -0.09
CA ALA A 23 -5.52 4.39 0.99
C ALA A 23 -6.56 3.37 0.45
N LEU A 24 -7.45 3.81 -0.44
CA LEU A 24 -8.41 2.93 -1.10
C LEU A 24 -7.72 1.87 -1.97
N HIS A 25 -6.64 2.23 -2.66
CA HIS A 25 -5.84 1.27 -3.43
C HIS A 25 -5.23 0.18 -2.54
N LEU A 26 -4.73 0.55 -1.36
CA LEU A 26 -4.16 -0.41 -0.40
C LEU A 26 -5.22 -1.36 0.17
N GLU A 27 -6.41 -0.84 0.48
CA GLU A 27 -7.54 -1.64 0.95
C GLU A 27 -7.94 -2.68 -0.11
N ALA A 28 -8.14 -2.25 -1.36
CA ALA A 28 -8.48 -3.16 -2.45
C ALA A 28 -7.38 -4.21 -2.72
N ALA A 29 -6.10 -3.81 -2.66
CA ALA A 29 -4.98 -4.73 -2.82
C ALA A 29 -4.91 -5.75 -1.67
N TYR A 30 -5.20 -5.33 -0.44
CA TYR A 30 -5.27 -6.21 0.72
C TYR A 30 -6.40 -7.22 0.58
N GLU A 31 -7.61 -6.79 0.26
CA GLU A 31 -8.78 -7.67 0.10
C GLU A 31 -8.58 -8.71 -1.01
N ALA A 32 -8.00 -8.30 -2.14
CA ALA A 32 -7.69 -9.21 -3.25
C ALA A 32 -6.70 -10.29 -2.82
N ALA A 33 -5.64 -9.89 -2.11
CA ALA A 33 -4.64 -10.80 -1.59
C ALA A 33 -5.20 -11.72 -0.49
N ASP A 34 -5.97 -11.18 0.45
CA ASP A 34 -6.59 -11.96 1.53
C ASP A 34 -7.48 -13.07 0.98
N LYS A 35 -8.29 -12.75 -0.04
CA LYS A 35 -9.11 -13.71 -0.76
C LYS A 35 -8.28 -14.75 -1.52
N ALA A 36 -7.23 -14.33 -2.22
CA ALA A 36 -6.37 -15.22 -2.99
C ALA A 36 -5.59 -16.19 -2.10
N CYS A 37 -5.07 -15.71 -0.98
CA CYS A 37 -4.28 -16.48 0.00
C CYS A 37 -5.13 -17.11 1.11
N ARG A 38 -6.47 -17.10 0.99
CA ARG A 38 -7.40 -17.67 1.98
C ARG A 38 -7.12 -17.21 3.42
N GLY A 39 -6.74 -15.95 3.60
CA GLY A 39 -6.38 -15.34 4.88
C GLY A 39 -4.95 -15.65 5.39
N VAL A 40 -4.15 -16.44 4.67
CA VAL A 40 -2.78 -16.80 5.07
C VAL A 40 -1.76 -15.87 4.42
N LEU A 41 -1.65 -14.65 4.93
CA LEU A 41 -0.76 -13.61 4.38
C LEU A 41 0.65 -13.59 4.99
N LEU A 42 0.82 -14.15 6.19
CA LEU A 42 2.07 -14.11 6.93
C LEU A 42 2.75 -15.48 6.95
N ASN A 43 4.07 -15.51 6.81
CA ASN A 43 4.86 -16.70 7.13
C ASN A 43 5.03 -16.89 8.65
N ARG A 44 5.66 -18.00 9.04
CA ARG A 44 5.90 -18.32 10.45
C ARG A 44 6.66 -17.21 11.19
N ARG A 45 7.66 -16.61 10.56
CA ARG A 45 8.49 -15.55 11.15
C ARG A 45 7.66 -14.28 11.39
N GLY A 46 6.81 -13.89 10.44
CA GLY A 46 5.90 -12.76 10.55
C GLY A 46 4.88 -12.94 11.68
N ARG A 47 4.29 -14.13 11.79
CA ARG A 47 3.37 -14.49 12.89
C ARG A 47 4.03 -14.43 14.26
N VAL A 48 5.21 -15.03 14.41
CA VAL A 48 5.98 -15.01 15.67
C VAL A 48 6.40 -13.58 16.06
N ALA A 49 6.70 -12.74 15.08
CA ALA A 49 7.08 -11.35 15.29
C ALA A 49 5.88 -10.40 15.55
N GLY A 50 4.63 -10.90 15.54
CA GLY A 50 3.43 -10.08 15.78
C GLY A 50 3.19 -9.02 14.72
N ILE A 51 3.61 -9.28 13.47
CA ILE A 51 3.42 -8.35 12.36
C ILE A 51 1.96 -8.37 11.91
N SER A 52 1.32 -7.20 11.72
CA SER A 52 0.04 -7.11 11.01
C SER A 52 0.25 -7.40 9.52
N SER A 53 -0.62 -8.22 8.93
CA SER A 53 -0.65 -8.53 7.50
C SER A 53 -0.81 -7.27 6.65
N GLU A 54 -1.64 -6.31 7.06
CA GLU A 54 -1.86 -5.03 6.37
C GLU A 54 -0.54 -4.25 6.25
N SER A 55 0.31 -4.33 7.27
CA SER A 55 1.61 -3.66 7.28
C SER A 55 2.59 -4.19 6.23
N LEU A 56 2.30 -5.31 5.57
CA LEU A 56 3.10 -5.84 4.47
C LEU A 56 2.86 -5.08 3.16
N PHE A 57 1.70 -4.45 3.00
CA PHE A 57 1.36 -3.64 1.83
C PHE A 57 2.01 -2.26 1.89
N LEU A 58 2.39 -1.85 3.10
CA LEU A 58 3.07 -0.59 3.39
C LEU A 58 4.61 -0.73 3.37
N GLY A 59 5.29 0.37 3.07
CA GLY A 59 6.73 0.53 3.28
C GLY A 59 7.62 -0.40 2.42
N ASN A 60 8.81 -0.71 2.95
CA ASN A 60 9.89 -1.39 2.23
C ASN A 60 9.51 -2.81 1.75
N ARG A 61 9.77 -3.08 0.46
CA ARG A 61 9.64 -4.41 -0.16
C ARG A 61 10.44 -5.48 0.58
N VAL A 62 11.70 -5.25 0.90
CA VAL A 62 12.56 -6.26 1.58
C VAL A 62 11.92 -6.75 2.89
N ARG A 63 11.37 -5.83 3.70
CA ARG A 63 10.66 -6.18 4.94
C ARG A 63 9.42 -7.01 4.65
N ALA A 64 8.62 -6.62 3.68
CA ALA A 64 7.37 -7.32 3.38
C ALA A 64 7.61 -8.75 2.91
N TYR A 65 8.54 -8.96 1.97
CA TYR A 65 8.89 -10.29 1.47
C TYR A 65 9.52 -11.18 2.55
N ALA A 66 10.23 -10.62 3.53
CA ALA A 66 10.77 -11.39 4.64
C ALA A 66 9.68 -11.99 5.56
N TYR A 67 8.47 -11.42 5.57
CA TYR A 67 7.37 -11.82 6.46
C TYR A 67 6.12 -12.34 5.73
N ALA A 68 6.05 -12.18 4.40
CA ALA A 68 4.99 -12.70 3.56
C ALA A 68 4.99 -14.24 3.52
N SER A 69 3.81 -14.84 3.44
CA SER A 69 3.63 -16.25 3.09
C SER A 69 4.07 -16.50 1.64
N ASP A 70 4.33 -17.76 1.30
CA ASP A 70 4.69 -18.15 -0.07
C ASP A 70 3.54 -17.82 -1.06
N GLU A 71 2.29 -18.04 -0.65
CA GLU A 71 1.09 -17.69 -1.42
C GLU A 71 0.99 -16.19 -1.71
N LEU A 72 1.35 -15.34 -0.74
CA LEU A 72 1.34 -13.89 -0.94
C LEU A 72 2.49 -13.44 -1.86
N VAL A 73 3.64 -14.09 -1.77
CA VAL A 73 4.77 -13.84 -2.68
C VAL A 73 4.39 -14.22 -4.12
N GLU A 74 3.71 -15.36 -4.30
CA GLU A 74 3.17 -15.78 -5.60
C GLU A 74 2.12 -14.79 -6.12
N HIS A 75 1.16 -14.38 -5.27
CA HIS A 75 0.17 -13.36 -5.63
C HIS A 75 0.82 -12.05 -6.09
N TRP A 76 1.87 -11.59 -5.42
CA TRP A 76 2.60 -10.38 -5.81
C TRP A 76 3.43 -10.49 -7.09
N SER A 77 3.67 -11.71 -7.59
CA SER A 77 4.29 -11.89 -8.90
C SER A 77 3.34 -11.50 -10.04
N GLU A 78 2.03 -11.74 -9.85
CA GLU A 78 0.97 -11.39 -10.80
C GLU A 78 0.36 -10.02 -10.52
N HIS A 79 0.29 -9.63 -9.24
CA HIS A 79 -0.31 -8.39 -8.75
C HIS A 79 0.72 -7.59 -7.94
N PRO A 80 1.69 -6.93 -8.60
CA PRO A 80 2.80 -6.28 -7.91
C PRO A 80 2.34 -5.21 -6.93
N ARG A 81 2.98 -5.19 -5.75
CA ARG A 81 2.82 -4.09 -4.79
C ARG A 81 3.20 -2.74 -5.41
N VAL A 82 2.38 -1.73 -5.11
CA VAL A 82 2.60 -0.33 -5.52
C VAL A 82 2.96 0.53 -4.32
N THR A 83 4.10 1.22 -4.40
CA THR A 83 4.50 2.23 -3.41
C THR A 83 3.75 3.53 -3.63
N PHE A 84 3.63 4.37 -2.59
CA PHE A 84 2.99 5.69 -2.74
C PHE A 84 3.61 6.52 -3.88
N ALA A 85 4.95 6.51 -4.01
CA ALA A 85 5.63 7.26 -5.07
C ALA A 85 5.32 6.72 -6.48
N GLU A 86 5.10 5.42 -6.64
CA GLU A 86 4.65 4.83 -7.91
C GLU A 86 3.20 5.19 -8.19
N PHE A 87 2.34 5.10 -7.17
CA PHE A 87 0.93 5.44 -7.26
C PHE A 87 0.72 6.92 -7.60
N GLU A 88 1.40 7.84 -6.91
CA GLU A 88 1.33 9.29 -7.14
C GLU A 88 1.73 9.65 -8.58
N ARG A 89 2.75 8.96 -9.13
CA ARG A 89 3.14 9.13 -10.55
C ARG A 89 2.08 8.63 -11.53
N GLN A 90 1.31 7.60 -11.18
CA GLN A 90 0.22 7.10 -12.02
C GLN A 90 -1.00 8.01 -11.91
N TRP A 91 -1.35 8.42 -10.69
CA TRP A 91 -2.49 9.29 -10.38
C TRP A 91 -2.35 10.66 -11.02
N SER A 92 -1.16 11.27 -10.96
CA SER A 92 -0.90 12.59 -11.57
C SER A 92 -0.88 12.62 -13.11
N ARG A 93 -0.93 11.44 -13.76
CA ARG A 93 -0.95 11.30 -15.22
C ARG A 93 -2.34 10.99 -15.79
N ALA A 94 -3.30 10.68 -14.93
CA ALA A 94 -4.68 10.37 -15.28
C ALA A 94 -5.52 11.65 -15.36
#